data_AF-A0A497SRU1-F1
#
_entry.id   AF-A0A497SRU1-F1
#
_cell.length_a   1.000
_cell.length_b   1.000
_cell.length_c   1.000
_cell.angle_alpha   90.00
_cell.angle_beta   90.00
_cell.angle_gamma   90.00
#
_symmetry.space_group_name_H-M   'P 1'
#
loop_
_entity.id
_entity.type
_entity.pdbx_description
1 polymer ?
#
loop_
_entity_poly.entity_id
_entity_poly.type
_entity_poly.pdbx_seq_one_letter_code
_entity_poly.pdbx_strand_id
1 'polypeptide(L)'
;MEDAKPKIALAISFLACALVFLTKQVFLIACMLVLIEKCIIGRLNPTTIGGIEFTTISTILVTLKYGLLPGIYFCIFLLIAPGIVNAILGDRWVYNPSFNPSSIGPGNPRDFIAVLLIYFLSGLGLSLVWIMLIVLAFKNFAKYEGFGEMDFISIPVNFIFNLILLQLLNPVLPYLL
;
A
#
# COMPACT_ATOMS: atom_id res chain seq x y z
N MET A 1 3.27 31.96 16.52
CA MET A 1 2.03 31.15 16.65
C MET A 1 1.17 31.11 15.38
N GLU A 2 1.46 31.91 14.34
CA GLU A 2 0.67 31.92 13.10
C GLU A 2 0.91 30.73 12.15
N ASP A 3 2.10 30.11 12.16
CA ASP A 3 2.47 29.00 11.26
C ASP A 3 1.82 27.63 11.57
N ALA A 4 1.18 27.49 12.73
CA ALA A 4 0.58 26.22 13.14
C ALA A 4 -0.87 26.04 12.64
N LYS A 5 -1.59 27.15 12.40
CA LYS A 5 -3.00 27.13 11.98
C LYS A 5 -3.24 26.40 10.64
N PRO A 6 -2.45 26.62 9.57
CA PRO A 6 -2.66 25.90 8.30
C PRO A 6 -2.31 24.41 8.41
N LYS A 7 -1.29 24.05 9.21
CA LYS A 7 -0.89 22.66 9.44
C LYS A 7 -1.94 21.88 10.23
N ILE A 8 -2.55 22.53 11.24
CA ILE A 8 -3.63 21.96 12.04
C ILE A 8 -4.91 21.82 11.20
N ALA A 9 -5.25 22.81 10.36
CA ALA A 9 -6.39 22.73 9.47
C ALA A 9 -6.25 21.60 8.42
N LEU A 10 -5.04 21.39 7.88
CA LEU A 10 -4.74 20.28 6.97
C LEU A 10 -4.80 18.92 7.68
N ALA A 11 -4.28 18.82 8.91
CA ALA A 11 -4.36 17.60 9.70
C ALA A 11 -5.81 17.25 10.09
N ILE A 12 -6.62 18.27 10.43
CA ILE A 12 -8.05 18.10 10.75
C ILE A 12 -8.84 17.73 9.50
N SER A 13 -8.55 18.32 8.33
CA SER A 13 -9.22 17.95 7.08
C SER A 13 -8.83 16.55 6.61
N PHE A 14 -7.56 16.16 6.79
CA PHE A 14 -7.09 14.80 6.55
C PHE A 14 -7.77 13.80 7.50
N LEU A 15 -7.86 14.12 8.79
CA LEU A 15 -8.53 13.28 9.79
C LEU A 15 -10.04 13.18 9.53
N ALA A 16 -10.70 14.28 9.14
CA ALA A 16 -12.12 14.29 8.78
C ALA A 16 -12.38 13.48 7.51
N CYS A 17 -11.56 13.62 6.47
CA CYS A 17 -11.62 12.76 5.28
C CYS A 17 -11.38 11.30 5.65
N ALA A 18 -10.35 11.00 6.44
CA ALA A 18 -10.08 9.65 6.91
C ALA A 18 -11.28 9.06 7.68
N LEU A 19 -11.93 9.84 8.55
CA LEU A 19 -13.12 9.44 9.29
C LEU A 19 -14.34 9.19 8.39
N VAL A 20 -14.54 9.99 7.34
CA VAL A 20 -15.60 9.75 6.35
C VAL A 20 -15.33 8.44 5.59
N PHE A 21 -14.08 8.16 5.24
CA PHE A 21 -13.70 6.92 4.54
C PHE A 21 -13.62 5.69 5.45
N LEU A 22 -13.44 5.83 6.76
CA LEU A 22 -13.44 4.74 7.75
C LEU A 22 -14.80 4.04 7.90
N THR A 23 -15.89 4.65 7.40
CA THR A 23 -17.22 4.00 7.31
C THR A 23 -17.30 2.96 6.18
N LYS A 24 -16.35 3.00 5.23
CA LYS A 24 -16.28 2.08 4.10
C LYS A 24 -15.41 0.87 4.46
N GLN A 25 -16.04 -0.28 4.66
CA GLN A 25 -15.41 -1.49 5.19
C GLN A 25 -14.12 -1.91 4.44
N VAL A 26 -14.11 -1.85 3.10
CA VAL A 26 -12.92 -2.22 2.30
C VAL A 26 -11.78 -1.23 2.50
N PHE A 27 -12.08 0.06 2.65
CA PHE A 27 -11.08 1.10 2.89
C PHE A 27 -10.44 0.91 4.26
N LEU A 28 -11.24 0.64 5.29
CA LEU A 28 -10.74 0.33 6.64
C LEU A 28 -9.83 -0.91 6.63
N ILE A 29 -10.27 -2.01 5.99
CA ILE A 29 -9.47 -3.23 5.89
C ILE A 29 -8.14 -2.95 5.17
N ALA A 30 -8.18 -2.23 4.05
CA ALA A 30 -7.00 -1.81 3.29
C ALA A 30 -6.02 -1.00 4.14
N CYS A 31 -6.51 -0.03 4.91
CA CYS A 31 -5.69 0.76 5.84
C CYS A 31 -5.04 -0.13 6.91
N MET A 32 -5.79 -1.05 7.51
CA MET A 32 -5.29 -1.95 8.55
C MET A 32 -4.21 -2.89 8.02
N LEU A 33 -4.41 -3.48 6.83
CA LEU A 33 -3.42 -4.35 6.18
C LEU A 33 -2.08 -3.62 5.95
N VAL A 34 -2.14 -2.37 5.49
CA VAL A 34 -0.95 -1.54 5.29
C VAL A 34 -0.26 -1.21 6.61
N LEU A 35 -1.00 -0.84 7.64
CA LEU A 35 -0.40 -0.53 8.95
C LEU A 35 0.27 -1.78 9.54
N ILE A 36 -0.34 -2.96 9.39
CA ILE A 36 0.28 -4.22 9.80
C ILE A 36 1.57 -4.45 8.99
N GLU A 37 1.55 -4.29 7.67
CA GLU A 37 2.73 -4.45 6.82
C GLU A 37 3.87 -3.50 7.23
N LYS A 38 3.59 -2.20 7.30
CA LYS A 38 4.60 -1.14 7.43
C LYS A 38 5.04 -0.88 8.86
N CYS A 39 4.16 -1.12 9.84
CA CYS A 39 4.43 -0.78 11.25
C CYS A 39 4.68 -2.00 12.14
N ILE A 40 4.29 -3.22 11.73
CA ILE A 40 4.54 -4.45 12.49
C ILE A 40 5.49 -5.36 11.72
N ILE A 41 5.07 -5.87 10.56
CA ILE A 41 5.84 -6.84 9.76
C ILE A 41 7.21 -6.26 9.37
N GLY A 42 7.24 -5.02 8.89
CA GLY A 42 8.48 -4.32 8.53
C GLY A 42 9.50 -4.21 9.68
N ARG A 43 9.04 -4.17 10.94
CA ARG A 43 9.90 -4.10 12.13
C ARG A 43 10.48 -5.45 12.54
N LEU A 44 9.77 -6.54 12.29
CA LEU A 44 10.15 -7.89 12.73
C LEU A 44 11.13 -8.61 11.78
N ASN A 45 11.36 -8.08 10.58
CA ASN A 45 12.21 -8.67 9.54
C ASN A 45 11.91 -10.14 9.17
N PRO A 46 10.71 -10.49 8.70
CA PRO A 46 10.47 -11.84 8.20
C PRO A 46 11.11 -12.07 6.80
N THR A 47 12.18 -11.36 6.43
CA THR A 47 12.83 -11.40 5.09
C THR A 47 13.57 -12.72 4.82
N THR A 48 12.82 -13.81 4.82
CA THR A 48 13.16 -15.09 4.18
C THR A 48 12.11 -15.50 3.17
N ILE A 49 10.91 -14.93 3.22
CA ILE A 49 9.82 -15.20 2.27
C ILE A 49 9.45 -13.87 1.63
N GLY A 50 9.30 -13.89 0.30
CA GLY A 50 9.11 -12.71 -0.53
C GLY A 50 8.18 -11.66 0.04
N GLY A 51 8.54 -10.38 -0.13
CA GLY A 51 7.88 -9.24 0.49
C GLY A 51 6.36 -9.28 0.30
N ILE A 52 5.65 -9.36 1.42
CA ILE A 52 4.19 -9.25 1.46
C ILE A 52 3.80 -7.88 0.88
N GLU A 53 3.09 -7.84 -0.26
CA GLU A 53 2.67 -6.58 -0.87
C GLU A 53 1.23 -6.20 -0.50
N PHE A 54 0.91 -6.17 0.81
CA PHE A 54 -0.40 -5.72 1.27
C PHE A 54 -0.74 -4.31 0.80
N THR A 55 0.27 -3.45 0.66
CA THR A 55 0.14 -2.12 0.07
C THR A 55 -0.39 -2.20 -1.35
N THR A 56 0.18 -3.06 -2.20
CA THR A 56 -0.28 -3.24 -3.58
C THR A 56 -1.69 -3.80 -3.66
N ILE A 57 -1.97 -4.85 -2.88
CA ILE A 57 -3.31 -5.47 -2.83
C ILE A 57 -4.35 -4.45 -2.36
N SER A 58 -4.04 -3.67 -1.33
CA SER A 58 -4.94 -2.66 -0.76
C SER A 58 -5.22 -1.52 -1.74
N THR A 59 -4.20 -1.06 -2.48
CA THR A 59 -4.38 -0.05 -3.53
C THR A 59 -5.33 -0.55 -4.63
N ILE A 60 -5.21 -1.82 -5.03
CA ILE A 60 -6.09 -2.43 -6.02
C ILE A 60 -7.53 -2.50 -5.51
N LEU A 61 -7.74 -3.02 -4.30
CA LEU A 61 -9.07 -3.16 -3.71
C LEU A 61 -9.79 -1.82 -3.58
N VAL A 62 -9.11 -0.81 -3.04
CA VAL A 62 -9.70 0.52 -2.86
C VAL A 62 -10.04 1.17 -4.20
N THR A 63 -9.13 1.09 -5.16
CA THR A 63 -9.32 1.75 -6.47
C THR A 63 -10.43 1.08 -7.28
N LEU A 64 -10.54 -0.25 -7.24
CA LEU A 64 -11.60 -0.97 -7.95
C LEU A 64 -12.96 -0.75 -7.29
N LYS A 65 -13.06 -0.80 -5.96
CA LYS A 65 -14.33 -0.65 -5.25
C LYS A 65 -14.88 0.77 -5.29
N TYR A 66 -14.01 1.76 -5.15
CA TYR A 66 -14.42 3.15 -4.90
C TYR A 66 -13.97 4.14 -5.99
N GLY A 67 -13.18 3.70 -6.97
CA GLY A 67 -12.74 4.52 -8.10
C GLY A 67 -11.48 5.34 -7.84
N LEU A 68 -11.20 6.25 -8.76
CA LEU A 68 -9.95 7.01 -8.83
C LEU A 68 -9.68 7.88 -7.60
N LEU A 69 -10.64 8.74 -7.21
CA LEU A 69 -10.43 9.71 -6.12
C LEU A 69 -10.17 9.01 -4.78
N PRO A 70 -10.92 7.97 -4.37
CA PRO A 70 -10.61 7.22 -3.14
C PRO A 70 -9.28 6.46 -3.22
N GLY A 71 -8.89 5.96 -4.40
CA GLY A 71 -7.54 5.39 -4.61
C GLY A 71 -6.44 6.41 -4.35
N ILE A 72 -6.59 7.65 -4.84
CA ILE A 72 -5.65 8.76 -4.59
C ILE A 72 -5.60 9.10 -3.10
N TYR A 73 -6.75 9.21 -2.43
CA TYR A 73 -6.80 9.44 -0.98
C TYR A 73 -6.14 8.32 -0.18
N PHE A 74 -6.29 7.07 -0.63
CA PHE A 74 -5.59 5.95 -0.04
C PHE A 74 -4.08 6.06 -0.20
N CYS A 75 -3.58 6.44 -1.38
CA CYS A 75 -2.16 6.72 -1.55
C CYS A 75 -1.65 7.81 -0.60
N ILE A 76 -2.42 8.90 -0.40
CA ILE A 76 -2.06 9.94 0.59
C ILE A 76 -2.03 9.34 2.01
N PHE A 77 -2.95 8.46 2.36
CA PHE A 77 -2.93 7.73 3.63
C PHE A 77 -1.64 6.89 3.79
N LEU A 78 -1.20 6.19 2.74
CA LEU A 78 0.05 5.41 2.76
C LEU A 78 1.27 6.28 3.11
N LEU A 79 1.27 7.56 2.72
CA LEU A 79 2.38 8.49 2.99
C LEU A 79 2.46 8.93 4.44
N ILE A 80 1.30 9.15 5.06
CA ILE A 80 1.21 9.87 6.33
C ILE A 80 1.06 8.90 7.49
N ALA A 81 0.13 7.95 7.40
CA ALA A 81 -0.30 7.16 8.54
C ALA A 81 0.79 6.21 9.07
N PRO A 82 1.51 5.43 8.24
CA PRO A 82 2.60 4.58 8.72
C PRO A 82 3.71 5.38 9.41
N GLY A 83 4.03 6.58 8.91
CA GLY A 83 5.02 7.46 9.51
C GLY A 83 4.60 7.95 10.90
N ILE A 84 3.35 8.39 11.06
CA ILE A 84 2.81 8.78 12.38
C ILE A 84 2.84 7.60 13.35
N VAL A 85 2.35 6.43 12.93
CA VAL A 85 2.31 5.23 13.79
C VAL A 85 3.72 4.81 14.19
N ASN A 86 4.67 4.80 13.25
CA ASN A 86 6.05 4.45 13.54
C ASN A 86 6.75 5.46 14.47
N ALA A 87 6.43 6.76 14.35
CA ALA A 87 6.93 7.79 15.27
C ALA A 87 6.39 7.59 16.70
N ILE A 88 5.12 7.19 16.85
CA ILE A 88 4.53 6.86 18.17
C ILE A 88 5.17 5.61 18.77
N LEU A 89 5.41 4.59 17.95
CA LEU A 89 6.02 3.33 18.41
C LEU A 89 7.51 3.48 18.76
N GLY A 90 8.20 4.48 18.21
CA GLY A 90 9.64 4.71 18.43
C GLY A 90 10.46 3.48 18.01
N ASP A 91 11.41 3.08 18.85
CA ASP A 91 12.31 1.94 18.60
C ASP A 91 11.77 0.59 19.12
N ARG A 92 10.52 0.56 19.60
CA ARG A 92 9.93 -0.67 20.14
C ARG A 92 9.78 -1.72 19.05
N TRP A 93 10.10 -2.98 19.38
CA TRP A 93 9.93 -4.14 18.52
C TRP A 93 10.67 -4.07 17.18
N VAL A 94 11.72 -3.25 17.07
CA VAL A 94 12.58 -3.19 15.89
C VAL A 94 13.65 -4.28 15.99
N TYR A 95 13.44 -5.38 15.29
CA TYR A 95 14.41 -6.47 15.12
C TYR A 95 15.07 -6.45 13.74
N ASN A 96 14.45 -5.74 12.79
CA ASN A 96 14.98 -5.55 11.44
C ASN A 96 16.10 -4.51 11.42
N PRO A 97 17.36 -4.88 11.12
CA PRO A 97 18.47 -3.92 11.04
C PRO A 97 18.31 -2.94 9.87
N SER A 98 17.52 -3.28 8.86
CA SER A 98 17.22 -2.43 7.71
C SER A 98 15.92 -1.65 7.87
N PHE A 99 15.32 -1.63 9.06
CA PHE A 99 14.07 -0.90 9.28
C PHE A 99 14.27 0.59 9.13
N ASN A 100 13.49 1.21 8.24
CA ASN A 100 13.43 2.65 8.12
C ASN A 100 12.01 3.14 8.50
N PRO A 101 11.83 3.78 9.67
CA PRO A 101 10.53 4.25 10.17
C PRO A 101 9.92 5.34 9.28
N SER A 102 10.79 6.05 8.57
CA SER A 102 10.52 7.11 7.63
C SER A 102 10.77 6.66 6.19
N SER A 103 10.61 5.37 5.87
CA SER A 103 10.56 4.90 4.47
C SER A 103 9.29 5.40 3.78
N ILE A 104 9.19 6.73 3.68
CA ILE A 104 8.69 7.49 2.55
C ILE A 104 9.60 7.11 1.36
N GLY A 105 9.62 5.83 1.00
CA GLY A 105 10.50 5.31 -0.03
C GLY A 105 10.06 5.82 -1.41
N PRO A 106 10.84 5.53 -2.45
CA PRO A 106 10.48 5.81 -3.85
C PRO A 106 9.22 5.08 -4.36
N GLY A 107 8.45 4.44 -3.46
CA GLY A 107 7.12 3.88 -3.72
C GLY A 107 6.06 4.96 -3.98
N ASN A 108 6.24 6.19 -3.51
CA ASN A 108 5.15 7.18 -3.55
C ASN A 108 4.63 7.50 -4.96
N PRO A 109 5.48 7.84 -5.96
CA PRO A 109 4.99 8.08 -7.31
C PRO A 109 4.43 6.81 -7.94
N ARG A 110 4.99 5.64 -7.60
CA ARG A 110 4.57 4.34 -8.14
C ARG A 110 3.19 3.96 -7.63
N ASP A 111 2.85 4.26 -6.39
CA ASP A 111 1.51 3.99 -5.85
C ASP A 111 0.45 4.87 -6.54
N PHE A 112 0.74 6.14 -6.83
CA PHE A 112 -0.15 6.99 -7.63
C PHE A 112 -0.28 6.50 -9.07
N ILE A 113 0.82 6.10 -9.71
CA ILE A 113 0.79 5.51 -11.07
C ILE A 113 -0.01 4.21 -11.05
N ALA A 114 0.14 3.38 -10.01
CA ALA A 114 -0.62 2.16 -9.87
C ALA A 114 -2.13 2.45 -9.79
N VAL A 115 -2.57 3.46 -9.03
CA VAL A 115 -3.98 3.88 -8.99
C VAL A 115 -4.49 4.28 -10.37
N LEU A 116 -3.73 5.09 -11.11
CA LEU A 116 -4.10 5.49 -12.47
C LEU A 116 -4.20 4.29 -13.42
N LEU A 117 -3.22 3.38 -13.32
CA LEU A 117 -3.16 2.15 -14.10
C LEU A 117 -4.35 1.23 -13.78
N ILE A 118 -4.67 1.02 -12.51
CA ILE A 118 -5.81 0.20 -12.07
C ILE A 118 -7.12 0.78 -12.61
N TYR A 119 -7.32 2.09 -12.46
CA TYR A 119 -8.53 2.76 -12.92
C TYR A 119 -8.69 2.64 -14.44
N PHE A 120 -7.61 2.86 -15.19
CA PHE A 120 -7.61 2.71 -16.65
C PHE A 120 -7.89 1.27 -17.10
N LEU A 121 -7.17 0.28 -16.55
CA LEU A 121 -7.35 -1.12 -16.92
C LEU A 121 -8.75 -1.64 -16.54
N SER A 122 -9.30 -1.19 -15.42
CA SER A 122 -10.69 -1.49 -15.03
C SER A 122 -11.68 -0.88 -16.02
N GLY A 123 -11.43 0.34 -16.52
CA GLY A 123 -12.26 0.98 -17.53
C GLY A 123 -12.24 0.28 -18.90
N LEU A 124 -11.15 -0.42 -19.22
CA LEU A 124 -11.05 -1.30 -20.39
C LEU A 124 -11.78 -2.65 -20.21
N GLY A 125 -12.37 -2.92 -19.04
CA GLY A 125 -13.07 -4.16 -18.75
C GLY A 125 -12.16 -5.37 -18.54
N LEU A 126 -10.87 -5.17 -18.24
CA LEU A 126 -9.98 -6.27 -17.91
C LEU A 126 -10.47 -6.99 -16.65
N SER A 127 -10.33 -8.31 -16.64
CA SER A 127 -10.60 -9.07 -15.42
C SER A 127 -9.61 -8.67 -14.32
N LEU A 128 -10.08 -8.75 -13.08
CA LEU A 128 -9.30 -8.46 -11.90
C LEU A 128 -7.91 -9.14 -11.92
N VAL A 129 -7.86 -10.42 -12.29
CA VAL A 129 -6.60 -11.20 -12.35
C VAL A 129 -5.56 -10.49 -13.23
N TRP A 130 -5.97 -10.00 -14.40
CA TRP A 130 -5.08 -9.28 -15.31
C TRP A 130 -4.65 -7.92 -14.76
N ILE A 131 -5.58 -7.15 -14.17
CA ILE A 131 -5.25 -5.88 -13.53
C ILE A 131 -4.16 -6.08 -12.48
N MET A 132 -4.28 -7.14 -11.67
CA MET A 132 -3.35 -7.42 -10.59
C MET A 132 -2.00 -7.91 -11.09
N LEU A 133 -1.98 -8.79 -12.10
CA LEU A 133 -0.74 -9.23 -12.75
C LEU A 133 0.04 -8.04 -13.30
N ILE A 134 -0.63 -7.14 -14.01
CA ILE A 134 0.00 -5.97 -14.63
C ILE A 134 0.51 -5.00 -13.55
N VAL A 135 -0.28 -4.74 -12.50
CA VAL A 135 0.10 -3.83 -11.42
C VAL A 135 1.24 -4.40 -10.56
N LEU A 136 1.20 -5.69 -10.24
CA LEU A 136 2.29 -6.38 -9.53
C LEU A 136 3.57 -6.38 -10.36
N ALA A 137 3.47 -6.67 -11.66
CA ALA A 137 4.60 -6.58 -12.57
C ALA A 137 5.15 -5.15 -12.57
N PHE A 138 4.33 -4.13 -12.80
CA PHE A 138 4.74 -2.72 -12.75
C PHE A 138 5.46 -2.37 -11.44
N LYS A 139 4.88 -2.73 -10.28
CA LYS A 139 5.47 -2.35 -8.98
C LYS A 139 6.75 -3.11 -8.67
N ASN A 140 6.88 -4.37 -9.12
CA ASN A 140 8.13 -5.09 -9.01
C ASN A 140 9.17 -4.51 -9.98
N PHE A 141 8.83 -4.33 -11.26
CA PHE A 141 9.75 -3.76 -12.26
C PHE A 141 10.24 -2.36 -11.91
N ALA A 142 9.34 -1.49 -11.45
CA ALA A 142 9.69 -0.15 -11.03
C ALA A 142 10.66 -0.15 -9.83
N LYS A 143 10.65 -1.17 -8.95
CA LYS A 143 11.67 -1.32 -7.88
C LYS A 143 13.09 -1.41 -8.42
N TYR A 144 13.29 -1.90 -9.65
CA TYR A 144 14.63 -2.15 -10.22
C TYR A 144 15.30 -0.95 -10.89
N GLU A 145 14.57 0.12 -11.24
CA GLU A 145 15.17 1.29 -11.92
C GLU A 145 15.96 2.25 -10.99
N GLY A 146 16.16 1.93 -9.69
CA GLY A 146 16.76 2.88 -8.75
C GLY A 146 17.72 2.36 -7.68
N PHE A 147 17.91 1.05 -7.51
CA PHE A 147 18.82 0.50 -6.48
C PHE A 147 19.65 -0.62 -7.07
N GLY A 148 20.93 -0.35 -7.26
CA GLY A 148 21.88 -1.17 -8.03
C GLY A 148 22.32 -2.49 -7.41
N GLU A 149 21.65 -2.99 -6.38
CA GLU A 149 22.02 -4.26 -5.74
C GLU A 149 20.75 -4.95 -5.25
N MET A 150 20.30 -6.03 -5.93
CA MET A 150 19.96 -7.32 -5.29
C MET A 150 19.22 -8.33 -6.19
N ASP A 151 19.45 -9.59 -5.79
CA ASP A 151 18.95 -10.92 -6.15
C ASP A 151 17.73 -11.06 -7.09
N PHE A 152 18.00 -11.35 -8.37
CA PHE A 152 17.02 -11.65 -9.42
C PHE A 152 16.06 -12.81 -9.06
N ILE A 153 16.44 -13.68 -8.13
CA ILE A 153 15.61 -14.82 -7.69
C ILE A 153 14.41 -14.34 -6.84
N SER A 154 14.53 -13.19 -6.18
CA SER A 154 13.45 -12.64 -5.34
C SER A 154 12.21 -12.20 -6.14
N ILE A 155 12.37 -11.89 -7.43
CA ILE A 155 11.29 -11.40 -8.31
C ILE A 155 10.21 -12.48 -8.54
N PRO A 156 10.54 -13.67 -9.10
CA PRO A 156 9.55 -14.72 -9.30
C PRO A 156 8.96 -15.21 -7.97
N VAL A 157 9.76 -15.24 -6.89
CA VAL A 157 9.27 -15.64 -5.57
C VAL A 157 8.24 -14.64 -5.02
N ASN A 158 8.53 -13.33 -5.08
CA ASN A 158 7.58 -12.28 -4.71
C ASN A 158 6.31 -12.36 -5.56
N PHE A 159 6.47 -12.55 -6.86
CA PHE A 159 5.35 -12.61 -7.79
C PHE A 159 4.43 -13.81 -7.50
N ILE A 160 5.00 -15.02 -7.36
CA ILE A 160 4.26 -16.24 -7.03
C ILE A 160 3.59 -16.12 -5.66
N PHE A 161 4.31 -15.60 -4.65
CA PHE A 161 3.77 -15.43 -3.31
C PHE A 161 2.56 -14.48 -3.28
N ASN A 162 2.64 -13.35 -3.98
CA ASN A 162 1.53 -12.40 -4.08
C ASN A 162 0.35 -12.97 -4.92
N LEU A 163 0.62 -13.80 -5.92
CA LEU A 163 -0.43 -14.54 -6.63
C LEU A 163 -1.12 -15.59 -5.76
N ILE A 164 -0.38 -16.27 -4.88
CA ILE A 164 -0.97 -17.22 -3.93
C ILE A 164 -1.86 -16.49 -2.92
N LEU A 165 -1.37 -15.39 -2.32
CA LEU A 165 -2.17 -14.54 -1.42
C LEU A 165 -3.46 -14.07 -2.09
N LEU A 166 -3.37 -13.73 -3.36
CA LEU A 166 -4.51 -13.34 -4.16
C LEU A 166 -5.52 -14.48 -4.32
N GLN A 167 -5.05 -15.67 -4.69
CA GLN A 167 -5.94 -16.80 -4.91
C GLN A 167 -6.66 -17.22 -3.63
N LEU A 168 -6.01 -17.03 -2.47
CA LEU A 168 -6.63 -17.17 -1.15
C LEU A 168 -7.69 -16.09 -0.87
N LEU A 169 -7.53 -14.88 -1.40
CA LEU A 169 -8.51 -13.78 -1.27
C LEU A 169 -9.66 -13.86 -2.27
N ASN A 170 -9.48 -14.55 -3.40
CA ASN A 170 -10.47 -14.68 -4.47
C ASN A 170 -11.89 -15.10 -4.01
N PRO A 171 -12.10 -16.07 -3.10
CA PRO A 171 -13.45 -16.42 -2.63
C PRO A 171 -14.14 -15.30 -1.84
N VAL A 172 -13.37 -14.39 -1.23
CA VAL A 172 -13.90 -13.28 -0.42
C VAL A 172 -14.09 -12.02 -1.25
N LEU A 173 -13.38 -11.91 -2.37
CA LEU A 173 -13.34 -10.71 -3.20
C LEU A 173 -14.70 -10.24 -3.75
N PRO A 174 -15.63 -11.13 -4.18
CA PRO A 174 -16.97 -10.71 -4.62
C PRO A 174 -17.79 -10.01 -3.54
N TYR A 175 -17.48 -10.25 -2.27
CA TYR A 175 -18.15 -9.59 -1.14
C TYR A 175 -17.49 -8.25 -0.80
N LEU A 176 -16.27 -8.02 -1.30
CA LEU A 176 -15.50 -6.79 -1.09
C LEU A 176 -15.69 -5.81 -2.26
N LEU A 177 -15.69 -6.31 -3.50
CA LEU A 177 -15.89 -5.53 -4.73
C LEU A 177 -17.36 -5.22 -5.02
#